data_AF-A0A965FHR0-F1
#
_entry.id   AF-A0A965FHR0-F1
#
_cell.length_a   1.000
_cell.length_b   1.000
_cell.length_c   1.000
_cell.angle_alpha   90.00
_cell.angle_beta   90.00
_cell.angle_gamma   90.00
#
_symmetry.space_group_name_H-M   'P 1'
#
loop_
_entity.id
_entity.type
_entity.pdbx_description
1 polymer ?
#
loop_
_entity_poly.entity_id
_entity_poly.type
_entity_poly.pdbx_seq_one_letter_code
_entity_poly.pdbx_strand_id
1 'polypeptide(L)' 'MLKVGFIGWRGMVGSVLMQRMLEENDFANIEPQFFTTSQVGGAGPKVGKDTPALKDAKNIAELKQMDV' A
#
# COMPACT_ATOMS: atom_id res chain seq x y z
N MET A 1 12.28 7.20 -5.84
CA MET A 1 11.95 5.90 -5.20
C MET A 1 10.86 5.25 -6.02
N LEU A 2 10.80 3.92 -6.05
CA LEU A 2 9.75 3.21 -6.79
C LEU A 2 8.39 3.42 -6.11
N LYS A 3 7.36 3.73 -6.90
CA LYS A 3 5.96 3.73 -6.49
C LYS A 3 5.44 2.30 -6.48
N VAL A 4 5.14 1.78 -5.30
CA VAL A 4 4.75 0.38 -5.12
C VAL A 4 3.28 0.31 -4.70
N GLY A 5 2.47 -0.40 -5.48
CA GLY A 5 1.05 -0.59 -5.22
C GLY A 5 0.77 -1.79 -4.32
N PHE A 6 0.10 -1.58 -3.19
CA PHE A 6 -0.30 -2.65 -2.27
C PHE A 6 -1.81 -2.92 -2.36
N ILE A 7 -2.17 -4.12 -2.83
CA ILE A 7 -3.53 -4.66 -2.81
C ILE A 7 -3.56 -5.91 -1.92
N GLY A 8 -4.64 -6.10 -1.15
CA GLY A 8 -4.79 -7.30 -0.31
C GLY A 8 -3.93 -7.32 0.97
N TRP A 9 -3.28 -6.20 1.30
CA TRP A 9 -2.42 -6.02 2.47
C TRP A 9 -3.14 -6.20 3.83
N ARG A 10 -4.48 -6.19 3.85
CA ARG A 10 -5.29 -6.43 5.06
C ARG A 10 -5.64 -7.90 5.30
N GLY A 11 -5.42 -8.78 4.33
CA GLY A 11 -5.66 -10.22 4.48
C GLY A 11 -4.55 -10.89 5.31
N MET A 12 -4.71 -12.17 5.65
CA MET A 12 -3.76 -12.91 6.49
C MET A 12 -2.31 -12.84 5.98
N VAL A 13 -2.08 -13.07 4.68
CA VAL A 13 -0.74 -12.97 4.08
C VAL A 13 -0.26 -11.52 4.03
N GLY A 14 -1.16 -10.61 3.66
CA GLY A 14 -0.88 -9.18 3.57
C GLY A 14 -0.43 -8.58 4.90
N SER A 15 -1.08 -8.93 6.02
CA SER A 15 -0.72 -8.40 7.33
C SER A 15 0.66 -8.85 7.79
N VAL A 16 1.04 -10.10 7.50
CA VAL A 16 2.38 -10.62 7.80
C VAL A 16 3.42 -9.94 6.93
N LEU A 17 3.14 -9.73 5.64
CA LEU A 17 4.01 -8.97 4.74
C LEU A 17 4.24 -7.56 5.28
N MET A 18 3.18 -6.83 5.63
CA MET A 18 3.25 -5.47 6.17
C MET A 18 4.09 -5.40 7.46
N GLN A 19 3.92 -6.37 8.35
CA GLN A 19 4.71 -6.47 9.57
C GLN A 19 6.20 -6.66 9.26
N ARG A 20 6.54 -7.63 8.40
CA ARG A 20 7.94 -7.90 8.03
C ARG A 20 8.58 -6.71 7.33
N MET A 21 7.87 -6.05 6.41
CA MET A 21 8.38 -4.86 5.73
C MET A 21 8.63 -3.68 6.70
N LEU A 22 7.88 -3.59 7.80
CA LEU A 22 8.15 -2.61 8.86
C LEU A 22 9.37 -3.00 9.70
N GLU A 23 9.48 -4.27 10.09
CA GLU A 23 10.61 -4.80 10.86
C GLU A 23 11.94 -4.62 10.10
N GLU A 24 11.93 -4.82 8.77
CA GLU A 24 13.10 -4.67 7.91
C GLU A 24 13.30 -3.24 7.37
N ASN A 25 12.42 -2.29 7.74
CA ASN A 25 12.45 -0.90 7.29
C ASN A 25 12.37 -0.71 5.75
N ASP A 26 11.70 -1.63 5.05
CA ASP A 26 11.59 -1.62 3.58
C ASP A 26 10.86 -0.37 3.06
N PHE A 27 9.87 0.12 3.83
CA PHE A 27 9.09 1.31 3.46
C PHE A 27 9.94 2.57 3.33
N ALA A 28 11.13 2.63 3.95
CA ALA A 28 12.04 3.76 3.82
C ALA A 28 12.48 3.98 2.36
N ASN A 29 12.59 2.92 1.56
CA ASN A 29 13.19 2.94 0.22
C ASN A 29 12.16 3.05 -0.93
N ILE A 30 10.87 3.05 -0.61
CA ILE A 30 9.76 3.08 -1.59
C ILE A 30 8.77 4.22 -1.31
N GLU A 31 7.94 4.52 -2.30
CA GLU A 31 6.76 5.38 -2.17
C GLU A 31 5.50 4.47 -2.16
N PRO A 32 5.02 4.04 -0.98
CA PRO A 32 3.95 3.06 -0.90
C PRO A 32 2.58 3.68 -1.20
N GLN A 33 1.80 3.02 -2.05
CA GLN A 33 0.43 3.41 -2.41
C GLN A 33 -0.52 2.27 -2.05
N PHE A 34 -1.51 2.54 -1.19
CA PHE A 34 -2.39 1.51 -0.66
C PHE A 34 -3.75 1.53 -1.36
N PHE A 35 -4.15 0.36 -1.84
CA PHE A 35 -5.40 0.15 -2.55
C PHE A 35 -6.33 -0.76 -1.74
N THR A 36 -7.63 -0.66 -2.00
CA THR A 36 -8.67 -1.46 -1.33
C THR A 36 -9.84 -1.74 -2.26
N THR A 37 -10.53 -2.86 -2.01
CA THR A 37 -11.76 -3.24 -2.72
C THR A 37 -13.03 -2.86 -1.97
N SER A 38 -12.93 -2.44 -0.71
CA SER A 38 -14.09 -2.26 0.19
C SER A 38 -14.09 -0.98 1.03
N GLN A 39 -12.99 -0.21 1.09
CA GLN A 39 -12.87 0.96 1.97
C GLN A 39 -12.20 2.16 1.28
N VAL A 40 -12.56 2.43 0.03
CA VAL A 40 -11.97 3.53 -0.77
C VAL A 40 -12.19 4.87 -0.05
N GLY A 41 -11.15 5.71 -0.02
CA GLY A 41 -11.14 6.98 0.73
C GLY A 41 -10.88 6.84 2.24
N GLY A 42 -10.76 5.62 2.75
CA GLY A 42 -10.39 5.36 4.15
C GLY A 42 -8.95 5.76 4.47
N ALA A 43 -8.60 5.72 5.76
CA ALA A 43 -7.23 5.98 6.21
C ALA A 43 -6.26 4.86 5.79
N GLY A 44 -5.07 5.25 5.32
CA GLY A 44 -3.98 4.33 5.03
C GLY A 44 -3.34 3.72 6.30
N PRO A 45 -2.59 2.62 6.15
CA PRO A 45 -1.87 2.02 7.27
C PRO A 45 -0.71 2.90 7.74
N LYS A 46 -0.41 2.86 9.04
CA LYS A 46 0.74 3.58 9.60
C LYS A 46 2.03 2.81 9.32
N VAL A 47 2.77 3.21 8.29
CA VAL A 47 4.04 2.56 7.88
C VAL A 47 5.29 3.41 8.10
N GLY A 48 5.23 4.37 9.04
CA GLY A 48 6.32 5.30 9.29
C GLY A 48 6.50 6.38 8.21
N LYS A 49 5.60 6.43 7.23
CA LYS A 49 5.48 7.49 6.21
C LYS A 49 4.04 7.98 6.14
N ASP A 50 3.86 9.21 5.66
CA ASP A 50 2.53 9.72 5.34
C ASP A 50 1.93 8.91 4.20
N THR A 51 0.85 8.19 4.50
CA THR A 51 0.08 7.45 3.51
C THR A 51 -1.16 8.24 3.12
N PRO A 52 -1.37 8.54 1.83
CA PRO A 52 -2.61 9.15 1.37
C PRO A 52 -3.80 8.22 1.63
N ALA A 53 -5.02 8.76 1.43
CA ALA A 53 -6.25 7.99 1.54
C ALA A 53 -6.24 6.77 0.61
N LEU A 54 -6.92 5.70 1.03
CA LEU A 54 -6.96 4.43 0.30
C LEU A 54 -7.55 4.60 -1.10
N LYS A 55 -6.83 4.12 -2.10
CA LYS A 55 -7.22 4.15 -3.51
C LYS A 55 -8.08 2.96 -3.89
N ASP A 56 -8.82 3.06 -4.99
CA ASP A 56 -9.65 1.96 -5.49
C ASP A 56 -8.81 0.91 -6.21
N ALA A 57 -8.78 -0.32 -5.69
CA ALA A 57 -8.07 -1.46 -6.28
C ALA A 57 -8.62 -1.89 -7.65
N LYS A 58 -9.78 -1.38 -8.06
CA LYS A 58 -10.36 -1.62 -9.39
C LYS A 58 -10.05 -0.50 -10.39
N ASN A 59 -9.40 0.59 -9.95
CA ASN A 59 -9.02 1.70 -10.83
C ASN A 59 -7.73 1.38 -11.61
N ILE A 60 -7.90 0.82 -12.80
CA ILE A 60 -6.78 0.44 -13.68
C ILE A 60 -5.90 1.65 -14.06
N ALA A 61 -6.47 2.85 -14.19
CA ALA A 61 -5.70 4.03 -14.55
C ALA A 61 -4.74 4.46 -13.43
N GLU A 62 -5.12 4.27 -12.17
CA GLU A 62 -4.23 4.51 -11.03
C GLU A 62 -3.20 3.40 -10.85
N LEU A 63 -3.60 2.13 -11.04
CA LEU A 63 -2.67 1.00 -10.95
C LEU A 63 -1.53 1.11 -11.98
N LYS A 64 -1.83 1.57 -13.20
CA LYS A 64 -0.82 1.80 -14.25
C LYS A 64 0.23 2.86 -13.91
N GLN A 65 0.00 3.69 -12.90
CA GLN A 65 0.96 4.71 -12.47
C GLN A 65 1.98 4.18 -11.47
N MET A 66 1.83 2.94 -11.00
CA MET A 66 2.79 2.28 -10.11
C MET A 66 3.95 1.74 -10.93
N ASP A 67 5.15 1.79 -10.36
CA ASP A 67 6.34 1.21 -10.97
C ASP A 67 6.37 -0.32 -10.76
N VAL A 68 5.76 -0.80 -9.67
CA VAL A 68 5.64 -2.21 -9.28
C VAL A 68 4.27 -2.49 -8.66
#